data_AF-Q10715-F1
#
_entry.id   AF-Q10715-F1
#
_cell.length_a   1.000
_cell.length_b   1.000
_cell.length_c   1.000
_cell.angle_alpha   90.00
_cell.angle_beta   90.00
_cell.angle_gamma   90.00
#
_symmetry.space_group_name_H-M   'P 1'
#
loop_
_entity.id
_entity.type
_entity.pdbx_description
1 polymer ?
#
loop_
_entity_poly.entity_id
_entity_poly.type
_entity_poly.pdbx_seq_one_letter_code
_entity_poly.pdbx_strand_id
1 'polypeptide(L)'
;MKLLVVTILAGLAVCHGATKEEIVATEYLQNINKELAKHTNVETEVSWAYASNITDENERLRNEISAENAKFLKEVAKDIQKFNWRTYGSADVRRQFKSLSKTGYSALPAEDYAELLEVLSAMESNFAKVRVCDYKNSAKCDLSLDPEIEEIITKSRDPEELKYYWTQFYDKAGTPTRSNFEKYVELNTKSAKLNNFTDGAEVWLDEYEDATFEDQLEAIFEDIKPLYDQVHGYVRYRLNKFYGDEVVSKTGPLPMHLLGNMWAQQWSSIADIVSPFPEKPLVDVSDEMVAQGYTPLKMFQMGDDFFQSMGLKKLPQEFWDKSILEKPDDGRDLVCHASAWDFYLTDDVRIKQCTRVTQDQFFTVHHEMGHIQYFLQYQHQPFVYRTGANPGFHEAVGDVLSLSVSTPKHLERVGLLKNYVSDNEARINQLFLTALDKIVFLPFAFTMDKYRWALFRGQADKSEWNCAFWKLREEYSGIEPPVVRTEKDFDAPAKYHVSADVEYLRYLVSFIIQFQFYKSACITAGEYVPNQTEYPLDNCDIYGSKEAGKLFENMLSLGASKPWPDALEAFNGERTMTGKAIAEYFEPLRVWLEAVAVESLCHQRYKNVDL
;
A
#
# COMPACT_ATOMS: atom_id res chain seq x y z
N MET A 1 45.09 -40.19 22.74
CA MET A 1 43.88 -40.29 23.60
C MET A 1 43.65 -39.08 24.51
N LYS A 2 44.67 -38.49 25.17
CA LYS A 2 44.47 -37.31 26.05
C LYS A 2 44.02 -36.01 25.35
N LEU A 3 44.49 -35.73 24.12
CA LEU A 3 44.07 -34.53 23.37
C LEU A 3 42.58 -34.56 22.97
N LEU A 4 42.04 -35.75 22.69
CA LEU A 4 40.65 -35.95 22.28
C LEU A 4 39.66 -35.68 23.44
N VAL A 5 40.06 -36.02 24.67
CA VAL A 5 39.21 -35.84 25.86
C VAL A 5 39.09 -34.37 26.26
N VAL A 6 40.14 -33.57 26.09
CA VAL A 6 40.11 -32.12 26.38
C VAL A 6 39.24 -31.36 25.38
N THR A 7 39.27 -31.75 24.09
CA THR A 7 38.40 -31.16 23.06
C THR A 7 36.93 -31.51 23.28
N ILE A 8 36.62 -32.74 23.71
CA ILE A 8 35.24 -33.17 24.05
C ILE A 8 34.72 -32.42 25.30
N LEU A 9 35.53 -32.27 26.35
CA LEU A 9 35.13 -31.55 27.56
C LEU A 9 34.94 -30.05 27.32
N ALA A 10 35.80 -29.41 26.51
CA ALA A 10 35.62 -28.03 26.10
C ALA A 10 34.34 -27.84 25.27
N GLY A 11 34.07 -28.75 24.32
CA GLY A 11 32.83 -28.74 23.54
C GLY A 11 31.57 -28.88 24.41
N LEU A 12 31.59 -29.78 25.40
CA LEU A 12 30.47 -29.96 26.34
C LEU A 12 30.24 -28.74 27.22
N ALA A 13 31.29 -28.10 27.73
CA ALA A 13 31.17 -26.89 28.56
C ALA A 13 30.63 -25.70 27.76
N VAL A 14 31.06 -25.54 26.50
CA VAL A 14 30.56 -24.48 25.60
C VAL A 14 29.10 -24.73 25.24
N CYS A 15 28.70 -25.97 24.93
CA CYS A 15 27.29 -26.30 24.70
C CYS A 15 26.42 -26.02 25.94
N HIS A 16 26.87 -26.38 27.15
CA HIS A 16 26.11 -26.09 28.38
C HIS A 16 25.99 -24.58 28.64
N GLY A 17 27.05 -23.81 28.37
CA GLY A 17 27.04 -22.35 28.51
C GLY A 17 26.02 -21.69 27.58
N ALA A 18 26.03 -22.06 26.29
CA ALA A 18 25.09 -21.54 25.30
C ALA A 18 23.63 -21.87 25.66
N THR A 19 23.35 -23.10 26.11
CA THR A 19 21.99 -23.48 26.54
C THR A 19 21.49 -22.70 27.75
N LYS A 20 22.38 -22.29 28.67
CA LYS A 20 22.00 -21.50 29.85
C LYS A 20 21.70 -20.05 29.49
N GLU A 21 22.51 -19.44 28.62
CA GLU A 21 22.29 -18.08 28.13
C GLU A 21 20.98 -18.00 27.32
N GLU A 22 20.70 -19.00 26.50
CA GLU A 22 19.47 -19.06 25.69
C GLU A 22 18.19 -19.12 26.54
N ILE A 23 18.21 -19.79 27.70
CA ILE A 23 17.07 -19.77 28.65
C ILE A 23 16.85 -18.37 29.21
N VAL A 24 17.90 -17.70 29.68
CA VAL A 24 17.82 -16.31 30.19
C VAL A 24 17.37 -15.35 29.09
N ALA A 25 17.85 -15.54 27.87
CA ALA A 25 17.48 -14.77 26.71
C ALA A 25 15.99 -14.96 26.35
N THR A 26 15.46 -16.17 26.48
CA THR A 26 14.04 -16.46 26.25
C THR A 26 13.15 -15.78 27.30
N GLU A 27 13.54 -15.81 28.58
CA GLU A 27 12.84 -15.08 29.65
C GLU A 27 12.88 -13.56 29.42
N TYR A 28 14.03 -13.02 28.98
CA TYR A 28 14.16 -11.62 28.59
C TYR A 28 13.20 -11.27 27.46
N LEU A 29 13.15 -12.07 26.38
CA LEU A 29 12.23 -11.87 25.26
C LEU A 29 10.76 -11.86 25.70
N GLN A 30 10.35 -12.76 26.59
CA GLN A 30 8.96 -12.80 27.08
C GLN A 30 8.56 -11.53 27.82
N ASN A 31 9.48 -10.94 28.59
CA ASN A 31 9.21 -9.71 29.33
C ASN A 31 9.27 -8.49 28.41
N ILE A 32 10.32 -8.38 27.58
CA ILE A 32 10.52 -7.20 26.74
C ILE A 32 9.42 -7.06 25.67
N ASN A 33 8.92 -8.17 25.12
CA ASN A 33 7.78 -8.12 24.19
C ASN A 33 6.52 -7.53 24.84
N LYS A 34 6.26 -7.82 26.12
CA LYS A 34 5.10 -7.24 26.85
C LYS A 34 5.30 -5.76 27.12
N GLU A 35 6.52 -5.36 27.46
CA GLU A 35 6.86 -3.97 27.72
C GLU A 35 6.80 -3.14 26.44
N LEU A 36 7.34 -3.64 25.33
CA LEU A 36 7.24 -3.04 24.01
C LEU A 36 5.78 -2.84 23.59
N ALA A 37 4.94 -3.87 23.70
CA ALA A 37 3.51 -3.74 23.40
C ALA A 37 2.82 -2.63 24.21
N LYS A 38 3.18 -2.49 25.50
CA LYS A 38 2.65 -1.42 26.36
C LYS A 38 3.15 -0.04 25.96
N HIS A 39 4.43 0.10 25.66
CA HIS A 39 5.02 1.38 25.21
C HIS A 39 4.46 1.81 23.86
N THR A 40 4.39 0.87 22.91
CA THR A 40 3.81 1.12 21.59
C THR A 40 2.32 1.44 21.68
N ASN A 41 1.54 0.77 22.55
CA ASN A 41 0.14 1.13 22.77
C ASN A 41 -0.04 2.62 23.13
N VAL A 42 0.77 3.15 24.06
CA VAL A 42 0.69 4.57 24.46
C VAL A 42 1.02 5.49 23.28
N GLU A 43 2.04 5.17 22.49
CA GLU A 43 2.41 5.91 21.28
C GLU A 43 1.34 5.83 20.18
N THR A 44 0.70 4.67 20.01
CA THR A 44 -0.40 4.47 19.06
C THR A 44 -1.63 5.29 19.47
N GLU A 45 -1.96 5.38 20.77
CA GLU A 45 -3.08 6.19 21.26
C GLU A 45 -2.89 7.68 21.00
N VAL A 46 -1.70 8.23 21.24
CA VAL A 46 -1.44 9.66 20.95
C VAL A 46 -1.34 9.93 19.45
N SER A 47 -0.81 8.97 18.67
CA SER A 47 -0.80 9.04 17.20
C SER A 47 -2.22 9.00 16.62
N TRP A 48 -3.09 8.14 17.16
CA TRP A 48 -4.51 8.08 16.82
C TRP A 48 -5.22 9.40 17.14
N ALA A 49 -4.95 9.98 18.32
CA ALA A 49 -5.54 11.26 18.72
C ALA A 49 -5.14 12.40 17.77
N TYR A 50 -3.86 12.47 17.37
CA TYR A 50 -3.39 13.43 16.38
C TYR A 50 -4.02 13.20 15.00
N ALA A 51 -4.00 11.97 14.49
CA ALA A 51 -4.53 11.66 13.17
C ALA A 51 -6.06 11.88 13.08
N SER A 52 -6.76 11.74 14.20
CA SER A 52 -8.21 11.96 14.31
C SER A 52 -8.59 13.42 14.57
N ASN A 53 -7.65 14.24 15.07
CA ASN A 53 -7.82 15.64 15.43
C ASN A 53 -6.46 16.36 15.43
N ILE A 54 -6.10 16.97 14.30
CA ILE A 54 -4.81 17.61 14.07
C ILE A 54 -4.79 18.96 14.79
N THR A 55 -4.06 19.03 15.91
CA THR A 55 -3.81 20.26 16.67
C THR A 55 -2.35 20.32 17.11
N ASP A 56 -1.84 21.54 17.35
CA ASP A 56 -0.47 21.72 17.86
C ASP A 56 -0.25 21.00 19.19
N GLU A 57 -1.29 20.87 20.02
CA GLU A 57 -1.23 20.13 21.29
C GLU A 57 -1.07 18.63 21.07
N ASN A 58 -1.87 18.03 20.19
CA ASN A 58 -1.78 16.61 19.87
C ASN A 58 -0.48 16.28 19.14
N GLU A 59 0.01 17.18 18.28
CA GLU A 59 1.31 17.04 17.61
C GLU A 59 2.45 16.98 18.62
N ARG A 60 2.47 17.96 19.55
CA ARG A 60 3.48 18.01 20.62
C ARG A 60 3.45 16.74 21.47
N LEU A 61 2.27 16.30 21.89
CA LEU A 61 2.13 15.09 22.72
C LEU A 61 2.59 13.84 21.97
N ARG A 62 2.20 13.68 20.69
CA ARG A 62 2.68 12.58 19.84
C ARG A 62 4.20 12.56 19.79
N ASN A 63 4.82 13.70 19.48
CA ASN A 63 6.26 13.80 19.32
C ASN A 63 7.02 13.57 20.64
N GLU A 64 6.49 14.07 21.77
CA GLU A 64 7.04 13.83 23.11
C GLU A 64 7.07 12.33 23.45
N ILE A 65 5.95 11.63 23.26
CA ILE A 65 5.85 10.18 23.54
C ILE A 65 6.72 9.36 22.57
N SER A 66 6.74 9.71 21.27
CA SER A 66 7.63 9.05 20.31
C SER A 66 9.11 9.21 20.67
N ALA A 67 9.51 10.36 21.20
CA ALA A 67 10.87 10.58 21.69
C ALA A 67 11.20 9.74 22.94
N GLU A 68 10.25 9.59 23.86
CA GLU A 68 10.37 8.71 25.03
C GLU A 68 10.51 7.24 24.61
N ASN A 69 9.67 6.77 23.69
CA ASN A 69 9.75 5.41 23.15
C ASN A 69 11.05 5.16 22.39
N ALA A 70 11.53 6.12 21.60
CA ALA A 70 12.82 5.99 20.92
C ALA A 70 13.99 5.85 21.92
N LYS A 71 13.92 6.53 23.08
CA LYS A 71 14.90 6.35 24.15
C LYS A 71 14.83 4.94 24.74
N PHE A 72 13.63 4.43 25.00
CA PHE A 72 13.43 3.06 25.47
C PHE A 72 13.99 2.03 24.46
N LEU A 73 13.69 2.17 23.17
CA LEU A 73 14.21 1.28 22.13
C LEU A 73 15.74 1.28 22.03
N LYS A 74 16.41 2.41 22.29
CA LYS A 74 17.87 2.45 22.42
C LYS A 74 18.39 1.65 23.61
N GLU A 75 17.66 1.65 24.73
CA GLU A 75 18.00 0.85 25.91
C GLU A 75 17.83 -0.65 25.61
N VAL A 76 16.73 -1.02 24.95
CA VAL A 76 16.52 -2.38 24.43
C VAL A 76 17.67 -2.80 23.52
N ALA A 77 18.04 -2.00 22.53
CA ALA A 77 19.12 -2.32 21.60
C ALA A 77 20.48 -2.53 22.31
N LYS A 78 20.77 -1.77 23.38
CA LYS A 78 21.96 -1.98 24.21
C LYS A 78 21.88 -3.29 25.00
N ASP A 79 20.70 -3.66 25.48
CA ASP A 79 20.49 -4.93 26.17
C ASP A 79 20.65 -6.12 25.22
N ILE A 80 20.14 -6.02 23.99
CA ILE A 80 20.32 -7.03 22.94
C ILE A 80 21.81 -7.36 22.69
N GLN A 81 22.70 -6.37 22.78
CA GLN A 81 24.14 -6.57 22.61
C GLN A 81 24.79 -7.41 23.72
N LYS A 82 24.16 -7.57 24.88
CA LYS A 82 24.66 -8.38 25.99
C LYS A 82 24.53 -9.89 25.74
N PHE A 83 23.71 -10.28 24.76
CA PHE A 83 23.39 -11.66 24.45
C PHE A 83 24.13 -12.13 23.20
N ASN A 84 24.75 -13.31 23.24
CA ASN A 84 25.39 -13.93 22.07
C ASN A 84 24.37 -14.62 21.15
N TRP A 85 23.28 -13.92 20.85
CA TRP A 85 22.06 -14.53 20.30
C TRP A 85 22.26 -15.21 18.96
N ARG A 86 23.23 -14.76 18.15
CA ARG A 86 23.58 -15.41 16.88
C ARG A 86 24.03 -16.86 17.03
N THR A 87 24.44 -17.27 18.24
CA THR A 87 24.93 -18.63 18.55
C THR A 87 23.87 -19.57 19.16
N TYR A 88 22.69 -19.05 19.49
CA TYR A 88 21.61 -19.83 20.09
C TYR A 88 21.09 -20.91 19.15
N GLY A 89 20.55 -22.00 19.69
CA GLY A 89 20.00 -23.12 18.91
C GLY A 89 18.65 -22.77 18.27
N SER A 90 17.77 -22.08 19.00
CA SER A 90 16.42 -21.74 18.58
C SER A 90 16.40 -20.66 17.49
N ALA A 91 15.91 -21.01 16.30
CA ALA A 91 15.71 -20.06 15.21
C ALA A 91 14.72 -18.95 15.57
N ASP A 92 13.70 -19.26 16.38
CA ASP A 92 12.71 -18.30 16.86
C ASP A 92 13.37 -17.22 17.73
N VAL A 93 14.13 -17.63 18.74
CA VAL A 93 14.87 -16.71 19.62
C VAL A 93 15.82 -15.85 18.78
N ARG A 94 16.59 -16.45 17.85
CA ARG A 94 17.48 -15.69 16.96
C ARG A 94 16.73 -14.64 16.14
N ARG A 95 15.54 -14.96 15.62
CA ARG A 95 14.74 -14.05 14.81
C ARG A 95 14.17 -12.90 15.65
N GLN A 96 13.67 -13.16 16.87
CA GLN A 96 13.21 -12.09 17.76
C GLN A 96 14.37 -11.13 18.11
N PHE A 97 15.54 -11.66 18.46
CA PHE A 97 16.73 -10.84 18.71
C PHE A 97 17.19 -10.06 17.46
N LYS A 98 17.12 -10.66 16.26
CA LYS A 98 17.40 -9.95 15.01
C LYS A 98 16.44 -8.76 14.84
N SER A 99 15.14 -8.96 15.07
CA SER A 99 14.13 -7.89 14.99
C SER A 99 14.42 -6.76 15.98
N LEU A 100 14.69 -7.08 17.24
CA LEU A 100 15.00 -6.09 18.28
C LEU A 100 16.34 -5.37 18.07
N SER A 101 17.22 -5.93 17.23
CA SER A 101 18.48 -5.27 16.86
C SER A 101 18.29 -4.18 15.80
N LYS A 102 17.15 -4.15 15.10
CA LYS A 102 16.81 -3.08 14.16
C LYS A 102 16.21 -1.90 14.93
N THR A 103 16.93 -0.78 14.99
CA THR A 103 16.47 0.41 15.73
C THR A 103 15.84 1.49 14.86
N GLY A 104 15.95 1.40 13.53
CA GLY A 104 15.40 2.38 12.60
C GLY A 104 15.81 3.81 12.98
N TYR A 105 14.84 4.74 12.94
CA TYR A 105 15.06 6.13 13.32
C TYR A 105 15.47 6.32 14.78
N SER A 106 15.08 5.42 15.68
CA SER A 106 15.52 5.47 17.08
C SER A 106 17.04 5.28 17.23
N ALA A 107 17.80 4.97 16.19
CA ALA A 107 19.27 5.02 16.24
C ALA A 107 19.83 6.44 16.35
N LEU A 108 19.10 7.45 15.85
CA LEU A 108 19.55 8.85 15.81
C LEU A 108 19.79 9.42 17.21
N PRO A 109 20.76 10.33 17.41
CA PRO A 109 20.83 11.18 18.60
C PRO A 109 19.49 11.88 18.92
N ALA A 110 19.25 12.21 20.19
CA ALA A 110 17.94 12.73 20.61
C ALA A 110 17.54 14.03 19.88
N GLU A 111 18.49 14.94 19.65
CA GLU A 111 18.28 16.18 18.89
C GLU A 111 17.91 15.90 17.43
N ASP A 112 18.66 15.02 16.75
CA ASP A 112 18.37 14.62 15.37
C ASP A 112 17.03 13.88 15.23
N TYR A 113 16.65 13.07 16.23
CA TYR A 113 15.38 12.35 16.24
C TYR A 113 14.20 13.30 16.43
N ALA A 114 14.33 14.28 17.32
CA ALA A 114 13.32 15.33 17.49
C ALA A 114 13.17 16.16 16.21
N GLU A 115 14.28 16.55 15.58
CA GLU A 115 14.28 17.27 14.30
C GLU A 115 13.63 16.43 13.18
N LEU A 116 13.87 15.10 13.14
CA LEU A 116 13.19 14.20 12.20
C LEU A 116 11.67 14.22 12.40
N LEU A 117 11.20 14.10 13.64
CA LEU A 117 9.76 14.13 13.94
C LEU A 117 9.12 15.46 13.57
N GLU A 118 9.81 16.57 13.79
CA GLU A 118 9.34 17.91 13.40
C GLU A 118 9.22 18.03 11.87
N VAL A 119 10.22 17.61 11.10
CA VAL A 119 10.14 17.69 9.62
C VAL A 119 9.08 16.77 9.04
N LEU A 120 8.92 15.56 9.58
CA LEU A 120 7.86 14.62 9.16
C LEU A 120 6.47 15.19 9.47
N SER A 121 6.27 15.71 10.69
CA SER A 121 5.01 16.35 11.09
C SER A 121 4.69 17.55 10.21
N ALA A 122 5.71 18.37 9.88
CA ALA A 122 5.53 19.54 9.03
C ALA A 122 5.11 19.17 7.58
N MET A 123 5.65 18.09 7.00
CA MET A 123 5.25 17.61 5.68
C MET A 123 3.83 17.02 5.68
N GLU A 124 3.54 16.13 6.64
CA GLU A 124 2.22 15.50 6.79
C GLU A 124 1.11 16.55 7.06
N SER A 125 1.37 17.48 7.97
CA SER A 125 0.46 18.56 8.34
C SER A 125 0.25 19.54 7.18
N ASN A 126 1.31 19.85 6.41
CA ASN A 126 1.17 20.65 5.19
C ASN A 126 0.22 19.97 4.20
N PHE A 127 0.44 18.69 3.89
CA PHE A 127 -0.42 17.92 2.98
C PHE A 127 -1.89 17.93 3.44
N ALA A 128 -2.17 17.63 4.70
CA ALA A 128 -3.52 17.55 5.26
C ALA A 128 -4.25 18.91 5.26
N LYS A 129 -3.51 20.02 5.41
CA LYS A 129 -4.05 21.38 5.48
C LYS A 129 -4.13 22.10 4.13
N VAL A 130 -3.78 21.44 3.03
CA VAL A 130 -3.91 22.03 1.68
C VAL A 130 -5.36 22.44 1.45
N ARG A 131 -5.53 23.71 1.06
CA ARG A 131 -6.79 24.29 0.57
C ARG A 131 -6.52 25.07 -0.71
N VAL A 132 -7.42 24.93 -1.68
CA VAL A 132 -7.36 25.61 -2.99
C VAL A 132 -8.60 26.47 -3.20
N CYS A 133 -8.50 27.45 -4.09
CA CYS A 133 -9.65 28.24 -4.50
C CYS A 133 -10.44 27.52 -5.59
N ASP A 134 -11.74 27.79 -5.66
CA ASP A 134 -12.63 27.24 -6.66
C ASP A 134 -12.29 27.84 -8.04
N TYR A 135 -12.19 27.00 -9.05
CA TYR A 135 -11.85 27.39 -10.43
C TYR A 135 -12.81 28.45 -10.99
N LYS A 136 -14.10 28.38 -10.62
CA LYS A 136 -15.16 29.27 -11.09
C LYS A 136 -15.44 30.40 -10.11
N ASN A 137 -14.94 30.33 -8.87
CA ASN A 137 -15.15 31.34 -7.83
C ASN A 137 -13.90 31.52 -6.95
N SER A 138 -13.04 32.47 -7.30
CA SER A 138 -11.81 32.76 -6.56
C SER A 138 -12.02 33.24 -5.11
N ALA A 139 -13.25 33.56 -4.70
CA ALA A 139 -13.56 33.91 -3.31
C ALA A 139 -13.80 32.69 -2.41
N LYS A 140 -14.05 31.51 -2.99
CA LYS A 140 -14.24 30.25 -2.28
C LYS A 140 -12.92 29.50 -2.23
N CYS A 141 -12.21 29.53 -1.09
CA CYS A 141 -10.87 28.96 -0.92
C CYS A 141 -10.78 27.92 0.20
N ASP A 142 -11.85 27.14 0.35
CA ASP A 142 -12.03 26.11 1.37
C ASP A 142 -12.03 24.68 0.81
N LEU A 143 -11.73 24.50 -0.49
CA LEU A 143 -11.71 23.17 -1.12
C LEU A 143 -10.47 22.39 -0.65
N SER A 144 -10.71 21.24 -0.03
CA SER A 144 -9.69 20.30 0.43
C SER A 144 -9.50 19.16 -0.58
N LEU A 145 -8.43 18.36 -0.42
CA LEU A 145 -8.23 17.17 -1.27
C LEU A 145 -9.45 16.24 -1.19
N ASP A 146 -9.82 15.86 0.05
CA ASP A 146 -10.93 14.96 0.35
C ASP A 146 -12.08 15.70 1.05
N PRO A 147 -13.26 15.87 0.40
CA PRO A 147 -13.64 15.24 -0.87
C PRO A 147 -13.52 16.14 -2.11
N GLU A 148 -13.39 17.47 -1.97
CA GLU A 148 -13.74 18.40 -3.05
C GLU A 148 -12.86 18.26 -4.30
N ILE A 149 -11.54 18.28 -4.14
CA ILE A 149 -10.62 18.22 -5.28
C ILE A 149 -10.66 16.82 -5.92
N GLU A 150 -10.70 15.75 -5.12
CA GLU A 150 -10.81 14.38 -5.65
C GLU A 150 -12.12 14.18 -6.43
N GLU A 151 -13.24 14.69 -5.94
CA GLU A 151 -14.51 14.64 -6.66
C GLU A 151 -14.42 15.37 -8.01
N ILE A 152 -13.74 16.52 -8.07
CA ILE A 152 -13.55 17.25 -9.32
C ILE A 152 -12.63 16.48 -10.27
N ILE A 153 -11.49 15.99 -9.80
CA ILE A 153 -10.52 15.25 -10.63
C ILE A 153 -11.12 13.96 -11.18
N THR A 154 -11.97 13.28 -10.41
CA THR A 154 -12.62 12.04 -10.83
C THR A 154 -13.79 12.27 -11.79
N LYS A 155 -14.58 13.34 -11.62
CA LYS A 155 -15.81 13.58 -12.41
C LYS A 155 -15.68 14.60 -13.53
N SER A 156 -14.85 15.63 -13.39
CA SER A 156 -14.72 16.65 -14.42
C SER A 156 -14.14 16.04 -15.69
N ARG A 157 -14.56 16.61 -16.83
CA ARG A 157 -14.08 16.30 -18.17
C ARG A 157 -13.68 17.59 -18.89
N ASP A 158 -13.39 18.66 -18.14
CA ASP A 158 -12.86 19.91 -18.66
C ASP A 158 -11.34 19.94 -18.42
N PRO A 159 -10.50 19.85 -19.50
CA PRO A 159 -9.05 19.85 -19.35
C PRO A 159 -8.49 21.06 -18.61
N GLU A 160 -9.09 22.25 -18.77
CA GLU A 160 -8.60 23.47 -18.14
C GLU A 160 -8.93 23.52 -16.65
N GLU A 161 -10.11 23.04 -16.24
CA GLU A 161 -10.49 22.87 -14.84
C GLU A 161 -9.58 21.85 -14.15
N LEU A 162 -9.39 20.68 -14.77
CA LEU A 162 -8.51 19.63 -14.26
C LEU A 162 -7.06 20.12 -14.11
N LYS A 163 -6.54 20.85 -15.11
CA LYS A 163 -5.19 21.44 -15.10
C LYS A 163 -5.03 22.46 -13.98
N TYR A 164 -6.05 23.28 -13.74
CA TYR A 164 -6.06 24.25 -12.64
C TYR A 164 -5.91 23.56 -11.29
N TYR A 165 -6.77 22.58 -10.99
CA TYR A 165 -6.73 21.88 -9.70
C TYR A 165 -5.46 21.07 -9.51
N TRP A 166 -4.97 20.41 -10.55
CA TRP A 166 -3.67 19.73 -10.53
C TRP A 166 -2.57 20.71 -10.15
N THR A 167 -2.47 21.85 -10.83
CA THR A 167 -1.40 22.84 -10.60
C THR A 167 -1.49 23.41 -9.18
N GLN A 168 -2.69 23.81 -8.75
CA GLN A 168 -2.90 24.36 -7.41
C GLN A 168 -2.54 23.38 -6.30
N PHE A 169 -2.86 22.09 -6.48
CA PHE A 169 -2.57 21.09 -5.47
C PHE A 169 -1.07 20.79 -5.38
N TYR A 170 -0.39 20.54 -6.50
CA TYR A 170 1.05 20.25 -6.52
C TYR A 170 1.88 21.43 -6.00
N ASP A 171 1.51 22.67 -6.35
CA ASP A 171 2.20 23.88 -5.88
C ASP A 171 2.06 24.11 -4.37
N LYS A 172 1.06 23.51 -3.71
CA LYS A 172 0.78 23.69 -2.27
C LYS A 172 1.20 22.50 -1.41
N ALA A 173 1.05 21.28 -1.91
CA ALA A 173 1.37 20.04 -1.21
C ALA A 173 2.84 19.61 -1.43
N GLY A 174 3.40 19.92 -2.60
CA GLY A 174 4.76 19.58 -2.97
C GLY A 174 5.75 20.69 -2.64
N THR A 175 5.81 21.70 -3.51
CA THR A 175 6.86 22.74 -3.54
C THR A 175 7.22 23.36 -2.18
N PRO A 176 6.28 23.72 -1.29
CA PRO A 176 6.59 24.37 -0.02
C PRO A 176 7.36 23.48 0.97
N THR A 177 7.34 22.15 0.77
CA THR A 177 7.95 21.18 1.69
C THR A 177 9.38 20.78 1.31
N ARG A 178 9.94 21.33 0.21
CA ARG A 178 11.29 20.95 -0.28
C ARG A 178 12.37 20.97 0.80
N SER A 179 12.43 22.02 1.63
CA SER A 179 13.44 22.12 2.69
C SER A 179 13.29 21.05 3.76
N ASN A 180 12.04 20.73 4.16
CA ASN A 180 11.75 19.68 5.12
C ASN A 180 12.11 18.30 4.54
N PHE A 181 11.79 18.08 3.26
CA PHE A 181 12.10 16.83 2.58
C PHE A 181 13.62 16.62 2.40
N GLU A 182 14.36 17.67 2.03
CA GLU A 182 15.83 17.62 1.98
C GLU A 182 16.43 17.21 3.33
N LYS A 183 15.94 17.81 4.41
CA LYS A 183 16.39 17.49 5.76
C LYS A 183 15.99 16.09 6.21
N TYR A 184 14.79 15.64 5.83
CA TYR A 184 14.33 14.27 6.02
C TYR A 184 15.28 13.26 5.35
N VAL A 185 15.64 13.46 4.08
CA VAL A 185 16.59 12.57 3.36
C VAL A 185 17.94 12.50 4.07
N GLU A 186 18.45 13.63 4.57
CA GLU A 186 19.70 13.69 5.34
C GLU A 186 19.62 12.87 6.65
N LEU A 187 18.55 13.05 7.43
CA LEU A 187 18.34 12.37 8.70
C LEU A 187 18.03 10.87 8.52
N ASN A 188 17.24 10.51 7.51
CA ASN A 188 16.97 9.13 7.11
C ASN A 188 18.28 8.41 6.74
N THR A 189 19.10 9.02 5.88
CA THR A 189 20.41 8.46 5.49
C THR A 189 21.36 8.32 6.69
N LYS A 190 21.36 9.30 7.61
CA LYS A 190 22.13 9.24 8.86
C LYS A 190 21.68 8.08 9.75
N SER A 191 20.37 7.88 9.89
CA SER A 191 19.79 6.76 10.63
C SER A 191 20.16 5.42 10.02
N ALA A 192 20.07 5.26 8.70
CA ALA A 192 20.46 4.04 8.00
C ALA A 192 21.91 3.64 8.29
N LYS A 193 22.84 4.61 8.19
CA LYS A 193 24.26 4.40 8.51
C LYS A 193 24.50 3.99 9.97
N LEU A 194 23.73 4.54 10.91
CA LEU A 194 23.80 4.14 12.33
C LEU A 194 23.27 2.71 12.56
N ASN A 195 22.40 2.21 11.69
CA ASN A 195 21.93 0.82 11.68
C ASN A 195 22.82 -0.10 10.82
N ASN A 196 23.98 0.36 10.34
CA ASN A 196 24.91 -0.36 9.44
C ASN A 196 24.35 -0.71 8.05
N PHE A 197 23.37 0.06 7.57
CA PHE A 197 22.94 0.05 6.18
C PHE A 197 23.66 1.15 5.38
N THR A 198 23.74 0.98 4.06
CA THR A 198 24.36 1.97 3.17
C THR A 198 23.56 3.28 3.16
N ASP A 199 22.23 3.15 3.10
CA ASP A 199 21.26 4.22 2.93
C ASP A 199 19.84 3.73 3.31
N GLY A 200 18.85 4.64 3.24
CA GLY A 200 17.46 4.32 3.56
C GLY A 200 16.80 3.31 2.63
N ALA A 201 17.28 3.13 1.40
CA ALA A 201 16.72 2.14 0.47
C ALA A 201 16.98 0.73 0.99
N GLU A 202 18.21 0.47 1.44
CA GLU A 202 18.59 -0.82 2.02
C GLU A 202 17.85 -1.12 3.34
N VAL A 203 17.50 -0.10 4.12
CA VAL A 203 16.66 -0.26 5.32
C VAL A 203 15.27 -0.77 4.94
N TRP A 204 14.65 -0.18 3.91
CA TRP A 204 13.34 -0.61 3.43
C TRP A 204 13.37 -1.99 2.76
N LEU A 205 14.41 -2.26 1.95
CA LEU A 205 14.57 -3.55 1.27
C LEU A 205 14.84 -4.71 2.24
N ASP A 206 15.46 -4.47 3.41
CA ASP A 206 15.69 -5.49 4.44
C ASP A 206 14.39 -6.09 5.02
N GLU A 207 13.27 -5.38 4.92
CA GLU A 207 11.94 -5.88 5.35
C GLU A 207 11.39 -6.99 4.43
N TYR A 208 11.97 -7.16 3.23
CA TYR A 208 11.65 -8.26 2.31
C TYR A 208 12.59 -9.45 2.46
N GLU A 209 13.60 -9.37 3.32
CA GLU A 209 14.53 -10.45 3.68
C GLU A 209 15.16 -11.19 2.48
N ASP A 210 15.35 -10.51 1.34
CA ASP A 210 15.90 -11.05 0.09
C ASP A 210 16.82 -10.02 -0.58
N ALA A 211 18.11 -10.34 -0.70
CA ALA A 211 19.10 -9.44 -1.30
C ALA A 211 18.93 -9.25 -2.83
N THR A 212 18.09 -10.06 -3.47
CA THR A 212 17.79 -9.99 -4.90
C THR A 212 16.40 -9.41 -5.19
N PHE A 213 15.74 -8.83 -4.18
CA PHE A 213 14.34 -8.40 -4.29
C PHE A 213 14.12 -7.30 -5.34
N GLU A 214 15.05 -6.35 -5.46
CA GLU A 214 15.00 -5.29 -6.49
C GLU A 214 15.06 -5.90 -7.91
N ASP A 215 15.96 -6.85 -8.15
CA ASP A 215 16.09 -7.56 -9.44
C ASP A 215 14.84 -8.41 -9.77
N GLN A 216 14.23 -9.05 -8.75
CA GLN A 216 13.00 -9.81 -8.92
C GLN A 216 11.82 -8.93 -9.35
N LEU A 217 11.72 -7.73 -8.76
CA LEU A 217 10.68 -6.75 -9.12
C LEU A 217 10.87 -6.19 -10.53
N GLU A 218 12.12 -5.92 -10.94
CA GLU A 218 12.42 -5.54 -12.33
C GLU A 218 11.98 -6.64 -13.31
N ALA A 219 12.33 -7.90 -13.03
CA ALA A 219 11.94 -9.02 -13.89
C ALA A 219 10.42 -9.18 -14.00
N ILE A 220 9.68 -9.07 -12.88
CA ILE A 220 8.21 -9.15 -12.89
C ILE A 220 7.60 -7.95 -13.61
N PHE A 221 8.16 -6.75 -13.44
CA PHE A 221 7.69 -5.57 -14.15
C PHE A 221 7.87 -5.72 -15.67
N GLU A 222 9.02 -6.18 -16.13
CA GLU A 222 9.28 -6.44 -17.55
C GLU A 222 8.32 -7.47 -18.16
N ASP A 223 7.93 -8.51 -17.40
CA ASP A 223 6.93 -9.49 -17.84
C ASP A 223 5.53 -8.87 -17.99
N ILE A 224 5.16 -7.89 -17.15
CA ILE A 224 3.83 -7.24 -17.17
C ILE A 224 3.79 -6.04 -18.12
N LYS A 225 4.95 -5.43 -18.41
CA LYS A 225 5.10 -4.25 -19.24
C LYS A 225 4.38 -4.33 -20.60
N PRO A 226 4.40 -5.46 -21.34
CA PRO A 226 3.67 -5.57 -22.61
C PRO A 226 2.16 -5.33 -22.45
N LEU A 227 1.52 -5.89 -21.41
CA LEU A 227 0.10 -5.65 -21.14
C LEU A 227 -0.15 -4.20 -20.76
N TYR A 228 0.71 -3.62 -19.92
CA TYR A 228 0.63 -2.21 -19.56
C TYR A 228 0.70 -1.29 -20.80
N ASP A 229 1.65 -1.54 -21.71
CA ASP A 229 1.83 -0.75 -22.93
C ASP A 229 0.59 -0.81 -23.84
N GLN A 230 -0.11 -1.96 -23.90
CA GLN A 230 -1.37 -2.10 -24.63
C GLN A 230 -2.50 -1.30 -23.98
N VAL A 231 -2.65 -1.38 -22.65
CA VAL A 231 -3.64 -0.58 -21.90
C VAL A 231 -3.37 0.92 -22.08
N HIS A 232 -2.11 1.35 -21.92
CA HIS A 232 -1.68 2.74 -22.13
C HIS A 232 -2.02 3.24 -23.54
N GLY A 233 -1.64 2.47 -24.57
CA GLY A 233 -1.94 2.81 -25.96
C GLY A 233 -3.44 2.93 -26.23
N TYR A 234 -4.24 2.00 -25.70
CA TYR A 234 -5.69 2.02 -25.82
C TYR A 234 -6.34 3.19 -25.08
N VAL A 235 -5.89 3.52 -23.87
CA VAL A 235 -6.38 4.70 -23.15
C VAL A 235 -6.03 5.99 -23.89
N ARG A 236 -4.80 6.11 -24.41
CA ARG A 236 -4.39 7.26 -25.22
C ARG A 236 -5.24 7.45 -26.47
N TYR A 237 -5.56 6.37 -27.17
CA TYR A 237 -6.50 6.40 -28.30
C TYR A 237 -7.83 7.05 -27.95
N ARG A 238 -8.43 6.55 -26.85
CA ARG A 238 -9.78 6.89 -26.43
C ARG A 238 -9.84 8.31 -25.90
N LEU A 239 -8.83 8.73 -25.13
CA LEU A 239 -8.67 10.10 -24.68
C LEU A 239 -8.45 11.05 -25.85
N ASN A 240 -7.61 10.70 -26.82
CA ASN A 240 -7.44 11.50 -28.04
C ASN A 240 -8.75 11.62 -28.84
N LYS A 241 -9.54 10.55 -28.95
CA LYS A 241 -10.86 10.60 -29.59
C LYS A 241 -11.87 11.49 -28.84
N PHE A 242 -11.77 11.54 -27.51
CA PHE A 242 -12.68 12.31 -26.66
C PHE A 242 -12.29 13.80 -26.58
N TYR A 243 -11.01 14.11 -26.33
CA TYR A 243 -10.50 15.47 -26.11
C TYR A 243 -9.89 16.14 -27.35
N GLY A 244 -9.45 15.36 -28.35
CA GLY A 244 -8.82 15.86 -29.58
C GLY A 244 -7.29 15.92 -29.54
N ASP A 245 -6.70 16.10 -30.73
CA ASP A 245 -5.25 16.07 -30.98
C ASP A 245 -4.48 17.21 -30.27
N GLU A 246 -5.13 18.34 -30.01
CA GLU A 246 -4.51 19.50 -29.32
C GLU A 246 -4.31 19.25 -27.82
N VAL A 247 -5.11 18.37 -27.23
CA VAL A 247 -5.08 18.06 -25.80
C VAL A 247 -4.29 16.78 -25.53
N VAL A 248 -4.47 15.75 -26.37
CA VAL A 248 -3.80 14.45 -26.20
C VAL A 248 -3.07 14.07 -27.47
N SER A 249 -1.74 14.05 -27.41
CA SER A 249 -0.91 13.58 -28.52
C SER A 249 -1.13 12.10 -28.81
N LYS A 250 -1.10 11.72 -30.09
CA LYS A 250 -1.21 10.32 -30.53
C LYS A 250 0.05 9.50 -30.20
N THR A 251 1.18 10.15 -29.94
CA THR A 251 2.49 9.49 -29.76
C THR A 251 3.20 9.85 -28.46
N GLY A 252 2.84 10.97 -27.83
CA GLY A 252 3.46 11.44 -26.58
C GLY A 252 2.99 10.70 -25.32
N PRO A 253 3.51 11.10 -24.16
CA PRO A 253 2.97 10.72 -22.85
C PRO A 253 1.51 11.18 -22.70
N LEU A 254 0.78 10.56 -21.77
CA LEU A 254 -0.57 10.96 -21.40
C LEU A 254 -0.51 12.16 -20.43
N PRO A 255 -1.22 13.27 -20.71
CA PRO A 255 -1.35 14.36 -19.74
C PRO A 255 -2.08 13.86 -18.49
N MET A 256 -1.37 13.78 -17.36
CA MET A 256 -1.79 12.96 -16.22
C MET A 256 -3.10 13.44 -15.56
N HIS A 257 -3.40 14.74 -15.61
CA HIS A 257 -4.64 15.33 -15.10
C HIS A 257 -5.92 14.80 -15.75
N LEU A 258 -5.83 14.14 -16.91
CA LEU A 258 -6.97 13.57 -17.64
C LEU A 258 -7.29 12.13 -17.23
N LEU A 259 -6.54 11.55 -16.30
CA LEU A 259 -6.61 10.13 -15.94
C LEU A 259 -7.48 9.85 -14.71
N GLY A 260 -8.34 10.80 -14.33
CA GLY A 260 -9.32 10.61 -13.26
C GLY A 260 -8.72 10.51 -11.86
N ASN A 261 -7.44 10.81 -11.69
CA ASN A 261 -6.73 10.73 -10.41
C ASN A 261 -5.62 11.78 -10.34
N MET A 262 -5.43 12.38 -9.16
CA MET A 262 -4.45 13.48 -8.94
C MET A 262 -3.00 13.08 -9.30
N TRP A 263 -2.67 11.80 -9.17
CA TRP A 263 -1.32 11.24 -9.38
C TRP A 263 -1.26 10.31 -10.60
N ALA A 264 -2.39 10.11 -11.29
CA ALA A 264 -2.57 9.11 -12.33
C ALA A 264 -2.12 7.69 -11.90
N GLN A 265 -2.31 7.35 -10.61
CA GLN A 265 -1.93 6.04 -10.09
C GLN A 265 -2.91 4.93 -10.53
N GLN A 266 -4.19 5.28 -10.69
CA GLN A 266 -5.32 4.42 -11.05
C GLN A 266 -6.25 5.24 -11.94
N TRP A 267 -6.84 4.62 -12.96
CA TRP A 267 -7.54 5.28 -14.06
C TRP A 267 -9.00 4.81 -14.19
N SER A 268 -9.55 4.10 -13.19
CA SER A 268 -10.93 3.60 -13.22
C SER A 268 -11.98 4.71 -13.34
N SER A 269 -11.71 5.91 -12.81
CA SER A 269 -12.67 7.03 -12.86
C SER A 269 -12.92 7.62 -14.25
N ILE A 270 -12.13 7.22 -15.27
CA ILE A 270 -12.36 7.58 -16.68
C ILE A 270 -12.94 6.43 -17.51
N ALA A 271 -13.26 5.29 -16.88
CA ALA A 271 -13.72 4.10 -17.58
C ALA A 271 -14.97 4.34 -18.44
N ASP A 272 -15.82 5.30 -18.07
CA ASP A 272 -16.98 5.74 -18.86
C ASP A 272 -16.61 6.24 -20.26
N ILE A 273 -15.49 6.97 -20.40
CA ILE A 273 -15.05 7.53 -21.69
C ILE A 273 -14.09 6.61 -22.45
N VAL A 274 -13.41 5.68 -21.76
CA VAL A 274 -12.43 4.76 -22.37
C VAL A 274 -12.89 3.31 -22.50
N SER A 275 -14.05 2.92 -21.97
CA SER A 275 -14.55 1.54 -21.97
C SER A 275 -14.62 0.92 -23.37
N PRO A 276 -14.10 -0.31 -23.58
CA PRO A 276 -14.16 -1.06 -24.83
C PRO A 276 -15.50 -1.05 -25.56
N PHE A 277 -16.58 -1.28 -24.81
CA PHE A 277 -17.95 -1.36 -25.31
C PHE A 277 -18.85 -0.39 -24.53
N PRO A 278 -18.93 0.90 -24.92
CA PRO A 278 -19.66 1.93 -24.16
C PRO A 278 -21.17 1.68 -24.05
N GLU A 279 -21.74 0.91 -24.98
CA GLU A 279 -23.17 0.54 -24.98
C GLU A 279 -23.50 -0.63 -24.04
N LYS A 280 -22.47 -1.25 -23.43
CA LYS A 280 -22.59 -2.33 -22.45
C LYS A 280 -22.39 -1.78 -21.04
N PRO A 281 -23.03 -2.38 -20.02
CA PRO A 281 -22.94 -1.88 -18.66
C PRO A 281 -21.48 -1.88 -18.17
N LEU A 282 -21.08 -0.76 -17.57
CA LEU A 282 -19.95 -0.71 -16.66
C LEU A 282 -20.48 -0.95 -15.25
N VAL A 283 -19.85 -1.83 -14.49
CA VAL A 283 -20.32 -2.15 -13.13
C VAL A 283 -20.01 -0.99 -12.19
N ASP A 284 -21.04 -0.23 -11.83
CA ASP A 284 -21.03 0.75 -10.76
C ASP A 284 -22.32 0.61 -9.93
N VAL A 285 -22.18 0.13 -8.70
CA VAL A 285 -23.31 -0.10 -7.79
C VAL A 285 -23.60 1.08 -6.85
N SER A 286 -22.92 2.22 -7.00
CA SER A 286 -23.06 3.37 -6.11
C SER A 286 -24.50 3.87 -6.02
N ASP A 287 -25.19 4.02 -7.14
CA ASP A 287 -26.59 4.47 -7.18
C ASP A 287 -27.55 3.46 -6.53
N GLU A 288 -27.29 2.16 -6.68
CA GLU A 288 -28.10 1.12 -6.08
C GLU A 288 -27.86 1.04 -4.55
N MET A 289 -26.63 1.25 -4.08
CA MET A 289 -26.33 1.38 -2.65
C MET A 289 -27.11 2.55 -2.03
N VAL A 290 -27.10 3.72 -2.68
CA VAL A 290 -27.87 4.90 -2.22
C VAL A 290 -29.38 4.60 -2.25
N ALA A 291 -29.88 3.98 -3.32
CA ALA A 291 -31.30 3.62 -3.44
C ALA A 291 -31.77 2.64 -2.36
N GLN A 292 -30.90 1.72 -1.92
CA GLN A 292 -31.15 0.77 -0.83
C GLN A 292 -30.92 1.35 0.57
N GLY A 293 -30.51 2.62 0.69
CA GLY A 293 -30.28 3.28 1.97
C GLY A 293 -29.04 2.78 2.71
N TYR A 294 -27.98 2.44 1.99
CA TYR A 294 -26.70 2.06 2.59
C TYR A 294 -26.12 3.24 3.41
N THR A 295 -25.42 2.87 4.48
CA THR A 295 -24.66 3.78 5.34
C THR A 295 -23.24 3.25 5.49
N PRO A 296 -22.27 4.08 5.91
CA PRO A 296 -20.94 3.62 6.27
C PRO A 296 -20.96 2.42 7.24
N LEU A 297 -21.75 2.48 8.31
CA LEU A 297 -21.92 1.37 9.25
C LEU A 297 -22.37 0.07 8.56
N LYS A 298 -23.34 0.15 7.63
CA LYS A 298 -23.82 -1.02 6.89
C LYS A 298 -22.72 -1.63 6.00
N MET A 299 -21.90 -0.79 5.38
CA MET A 299 -20.75 -1.25 4.56
C MET A 299 -19.76 -2.05 5.41
N PHE A 300 -19.38 -1.54 6.59
CA PHE A 300 -18.50 -2.26 7.53
C PHE A 300 -19.12 -3.56 8.07
N GLN A 301 -20.43 -3.56 8.36
CA GLN A 301 -21.13 -4.79 8.76
C GLN A 301 -21.13 -5.86 7.67
N MET A 302 -21.20 -5.46 6.40
CA MET A 302 -21.10 -6.40 5.27
C MET A 302 -19.69 -6.94 5.09
N GLY A 303 -18.67 -6.11 5.30
CA GLY A 303 -17.30 -6.60 5.36
C GLY A 303 -17.12 -7.61 6.49
N ASP A 304 -17.62 -7.33 7.71
CA ASP A 304 -17.53 -8.25 8.86
C ASP A 304 -18.22 -9.59 8.57
N ASP A 305 -19.36 -9.55 7.88
CA ASP A 305 -20.07 -10.75 7.40
C ASP A 305 -19.23 -11.54 6.38
N PHE A 306 -18.56 -10.87 5.44
CA PHE A 306 -17.67 -11.52 4.47
C PHE A 306 -16.59 -12.34 5.18
N PHE A 307 -15.85 -11.75 6.12
CA PHE A 307 -14.81 -12.44 6.88
C PHE A 307 -15.38 -13.60 7.71
N GLN A 308 -16.50 -13.39 8.41
CA GLN A 308 -17.16 -14.44 9.19
C GLN A 308 -17.65 -15.59 8.32
N SER A 309 -18.11 -15.32 7.10
CA SER A 309 -18.58 -16.34 6.15
C SER A 309 -17.46 -17.34 5.79
N MET A 310 -16.21 -16.87 5.74
CA MET A 310 -15.01 -17.67 5.51
C MET A 310 -14.50 -18.36 6.80
N GLY A 311 -15.17 -18.19 7.94
CA GLY A 311 -14.74 -18.73 9.22
C GLY A 311 -13.61 -17.95 9.91
N LEU A 312 -13.37 -16.71 9.47
CA LEU A 312 -12.40 -15.80 10.11
C LEU A 312 -13.01 -15.09 11.32
N LYS A 313 -12.20 -14.30 12.03
CA LYS A 313 -12.60 -13.69 13.31
C LYS A 313 -13.58 -12.54 13.08
N LYS A 314 -14.70 -12.56 13.80
CA LYS A 314 -15.61 -11.41 13.91
C LYS A 314 -14.89 -10.19 14.49
N LEU A 315 -15.27 -8.99 14.04
CA LEU A 315 -14.81 -7.74 14.65
C LEU A 315 -15.20 -7.61 16.13
N PRO A 316 -14.27 -7.21 17.02
CA PRO A 316 -14.53 -7.03 18.44
C PRO A 316 -15.41 -5.81 18.74
N GLN A 317 -15.94 -5.70 19.96
CA GLN A 317 -16.82 -4.59 20.33
C GLN A 317 -16.08 -3.24 20.33
N GLU A 318 -14.83 -3.26 20.77
CA GLU A 318 -13.91 -2.11 20.80
C GLU A 318 -13.73 -1.48 19.42
N PHE A 319 -13.75 -2.28 18.35
CA PHE A 319 -13.72 -1.76 16.98
C PHE A 319 -14.92 -0.85 16.71
N TRP A 320 -16.13 -1.30 17.04
CA TRP A 320 -17.37 -0.56 16.78
C TRP A 320 -17.49 0.68 17.67
N ASP A 321 -16.99 0.59 18.90
CA ASP A 321 -17.09 1.68 19.88
C ASP A 321 -16.08 2.81 19.61
N LYS A 322 -14.92 2.50 19.03
CA LYS A 322 -13.78 3.44 18.94
C LYS A 322 -13.37 3.84 17.52
N SER A 323 -13.82 3.16 16.48
CA SER A 323 -13.48 3.51 15.08
C SER A 323 -14.18 4.79 14.62
N ILE A 324 -13.54 5.51 13.69
CA ILE A 324 -14.13 6.67 13.00
C ILE A 324 -14.48 6.21 11.58
N LEU A 325 -15.76 5.92 11.34
CA LEU A 325 -16.23 5.37 10.07
C LEU A 325 -16.81 6.43 9.13
N GLU A 326 -16.94 7.68 9.61
CA GLU A 326 -17.49 8.83 8.88
C GLU A 326 -16.65 10.07 9.17
N LYS A 327 -16.64 11.03 8.23
CA LYS A 327 -15.97 12.32 8.44
C LYS A 327 -16.72 13.10 9.54
N PRO A 328 -16.05 13.55 10.62
CA PRO A 328 -16.66 14.42 11.62
C PRO A 328 -17.16 15.73 11.01
N ASP A 329 -18.29 16.24 11.49
CA ASP A 329 -18.96 17.46 11.03
C ASP A 329 -18.66 18.69 11.91
N ASP A 330 -17.72 18.57 12.84
CA ASP A 330 -17.33 19.58 13.83
C ASP A 330 -16.26 20.57 13.33
N GLY A 331 -15.80 20.42 12.08
CA GLY A 331 -14.83 21.30 11.44
C GLY A 331 -13.38 21.07 11.86
N ARG A 332 -13.07 19.99 12.60
CA ARG A 332 -11.69 19.66 12.95
C ARG A 332 -10.89 19.19 11.74
N ASP A 333 -9.60 19.51 11.72
CA ASP A 333 -8.67 18.89 10.77
C ASP A 333 -8.35 17.47 11.21
N LEU A 334 -8.33 16.53 10.26
CA LEU A 334 -7.97 15.13 10.49
C LEU A 334 -7.34 14.55 9.23
N VAL A 335 -6.61 13.46 9.38
CA VAL A 335 -6.14 12.68 8.23
C VAL A 335 -7.32 11.85 7.73
N CYS A 336 -7.98 12.24 6.63
CA CYS A 336 -9.10 11.47 6.09
C CYS A 336 -8.69 10.20 5.32
N HIS A 337 -7.41 10.11 4.89
CA HIS A 337 -6.89 8.90 4.26
C HIS A 337 -7.18 7.68 5.14
N ALA A 338 -7.75 6.64 4.54
CA ALA A 338 -8.16 5.42 5.23
C ALA A 338 -6.95 4.77 5.91
N SER A 339 -7.19 4.20 7.09
CA SER A 339 -6.13 3.54 7.87
C SER A 339 -6.72 2.61 8.90
N ALA A 340 -6.12 1.42 9.04
CA ALA A 340 -6.37 0.45 10.09
C ALA A 340 -5.26 0.52 11.15
N TRP A 341 -5.65 0.38 12.43
CA TRP A 341 -4.78 0.57 13.59
C TRP A 341 -4.81 -0.65 14.52
N ASP A 342 -3.65 -1.23 14.83
CA ASP A 342 -3.44 -2.20 15.92
C ASP A 342 -2.92 -1.46 17.15
N PHE A 343 -3.63 -1.54 18.28
CA PHE A 343 -3.22 -0.91 19.53
C PHE A 343 -2.35 -1.83 20.40
N TYR A 344 -1.92 -2.98 19.89
CA TYR A 344 -1.02 -3.94 20.53
C TYR A 344 -1.55 -4.53 21.86
N LEU A 345 -2.84 -4.36 22.11
CA LEU A 345 -3.58 -5.03 23.17
C LEU A 345 -4.29 -6.27 22.61
N THR A 346 -5.24 -6.82 23.37
CA THR A 346 -6.18 -7.82 22.87
C THR A 346 -7.42 -7.10 22.39
N ASP A 347 -7.81 -7.34 21.14
CA ASP A 347 -9.05 -6.88 20.50
C ASP A 347 -9.26 -5.34 20.39
N ASP A 348 -8.30 -4.51 20.82
CA ASP A 348 -8.32 -3.06 20.53
C ASP A 348 -7.70 -2.78 19.15
N VAL A 349 -8.57 -2.79 18.14
CA VAL A 349 -8.25 -2.51 16.74
C VAL A 349 -9.27 -1.52 16.18
N ARG A 350 -8.84 -0.57 15.36
CA ARG A 350 -9.71 0.54 14.90
C ARG A 350 -9.48 0.86 13.43
N ILE A 351 -10.51 1.37 12.76
CA ILE A 351 -10.39 2.01 11.44
C ILE A 351 -10.71 3.51 11.56
N LYS A 352 -9.95 4.33 10.82
CA LYS A 352 -10.27 5.74 10.58
C LYS A 352 -10.42 5.94 9.08
N GLN A 353 -11.65 6.09 8.61
CA GLN A 353 -12.01 6.29 7.20
C GLN A 353 -13.16 7.30 7.07
N CYS A 354 -12.98 8.32 6.23
CA CYS A 354 -14.01 9.29 5.87
C CYS A 354 -15.00 8.71 4.84
N THR A 355 -15.65 7.59 5.18
CA THR A 355 -16.38 6.73 4.23
C THR A 355 -17.56 7.44 3.57
N ARG A 356 -17.69 7.26 2.26
CA ARG A 356 -18.87 7.67 1.47
C ARG A 356 -19.59 6.46 0.89
N VAL A 357 -20.87 6.61 0.56
CA VAL A 357 -21.69 5.53 -0.01
C VAL A 357 -21.44 5.43 -1.51
N THR A 358 -20.31 4.82 -1.89
CA THR A 358 -19.92 4.55 -3.29
C THR A 358 -19.32 3.15 -3.41
N GLN A 359 -19.29 2.60 -4.63
CA GLN A 359 -18.66 1.30 -4.91
C GLN A 359 -17.17 1.28 -4.52
N ASP A 360 -16.42 2.31 -4.88
CA ASP A 360 -14.99 2.43 -4.55
C ASP A 360 -14.75 2.42 -3.02
N GLN A 361 -15.55 3.18 -2.27
CA GLN A 361 -15.45 3.19 -0.82
C GLN A 361 -15.90 1.86 -0.21
N PHE A 362 -16.82 1.13 -0.85
CA PHE A 362 -17.18 -0.22 -0.44
C PHE A 362 -16.02 -1.20 -0.58
N PHE A 363 -15.20 -1.09 -1.62
CA PHE A 363 -13.97 -1.86 -1.76
C PHE A 363 -12.90 -1.42 -0.76
N THR A 364 -12.75 -0.11 -0.53
CA THR A 364 -11.83 0.43 0.49
C THR A 364 -12.17 -0.11 1.88
N VAL A 365 -13.46 -0.22 2.23
CA VAL A 365 -13.90 -0.85 3.50
C VAL A 365 -13.37 -2.29 3.62
N HIS A 366 -13.48 -3.10 2.56
CA HIS A 366 -12.98 -4.48 2.59
C HIS A 366 -11.45 -4.53 2.66
N HIS A 367 -10.76 -3.60 2.01
CA HIS A 367 -9.31 -3.45 2.10
C HIS A 367 -8.87 -3.21 3.56
N GLU A 368 -9.42 -2.18 4.21
CA GLU A 368 -9.06 -1.83 5.60
C GLU A 368 -9.44 -2.93 6.59
N MET A 369 -10.57 -3.60 6.36
CA MET A 369 -10.96 -4.75 7.17
C MET A 369 -10.01 -5.94 7.00
N GLY A 370 -9.30 -6.06 5.87
CA GLY A 370 -8.22 -7.04 5.68
C GLY A 370 -7.06 -6.82 6.65
N HIS A 371 -6.66 -5.55 6.85
CA HIS A 371 -5.64 -5.20 7.84
C HIS A 371 -6.10 -5.57 9.25
N ILE A 372 -7.34 -5.20 9.62
CA ILE A 372 -7.92 -5.56 10.93
C ILE A 372 -7.96 -7.08 11.12
N GLN A 373 -8.35 -7.83 10.09
CA GLN A 373 -8.37 -9.28 10.17
C GLN A 373 -6.97 -9.83 10.42
N TYR A 374 -5.94 -9.27 9.77
CA TYR A 374 -4.56 -9.66 10.00
C TYR A 374 -4.15 -9.39 11.46
N PHE A 375 -4.44 -8.19 11.99
CA PHE A 375 -4.18 -7.82 13.39
C PHE A 375 -4.79 -8.83 14.37
N LEU A 376 -6.06 -9.16 14.16
CA LEU A 376 -6.80 -10.11 14.99
C LEU A 376 -6.24 -11.54 14.90
N GLN A 377 -5.61 -11.93 13.78
CA GLN A 377 -5.02 -13.26 13.61
C GLN A 377 -3.70 -13.39 14.35
N TYR A 378 -2.79 -12.40 14.26
CA TYR A 378 -1.48 -12.48 14.89
C TYR A 378 -1.39 -11.87 16.28
N GLN A 379 -2.44 -11.25 16.84
CA GLN A 379 -2.37 -10.60 18.17
C GLN A 379 -1.87 -11.51 19.32
N HIS A 380 -1.91 -12.84 19.14
CA HIS A 380 -1.40 -13.83 20.08
C HIS A 380 0.14 -14.02 20.01
N GLN A 381 0.78 -13.52 18.96
CA GLN A 381 2.23 -13.58 18.76
C GLN A 381 2.96 -12.61 19.70
N PRO A 382 4.26 -12.84 20.01
CA PRO A 382 5.12 -11.84 20.62
C PRO A 382 5.09 -10.52 19.82
N PHE A 383 5.23 -9.37 20.51
CA PHE A 383 5.18 -8.03 19.91
C PHE A 383 5.98 -7.91 18.61
N VAL A 384 7.22 -8.41 18.57
CA VAL A 384 8.09 -8.33 17.38
C VAL A 384 7.57 -9.09 16.16
N TYR A 385 6.59 -9.97 16.34
CA TYR A 385 5.94 -10.72 15.26
C TYR A 385 4.54 -10.21 14.96
N ARG A 386 4.07 -9.17 15.66
CA ARG A 386 2.75 -8.54 15.44
C ARG A 386 2.78 -7.55 14.27
N THR A 387 3.16 -8.06 13.10
CA THR A 387 3.15 -7.36 11.81
C THR A 387 3.09 -8.40 10.69
N GLY A 388 2.91 -7.97 9.44
CA GLY A 388 2.83 -8.83 8.27
C GLY A 388 4.15 -9.56 8.00
N ALA A 389 4.08 -10.68 7.27
CA ALA A 389 5.28 -11.47 6.94
C ALA A 389 6.34 -10.65 6.16
N ASN A 390 5.87 -9.71 5.34
CA ASN A 390 6.57 -8.52 4.87
C ASN A 390 5.52 -7.41 4.63
N PRO A 391 5.90 -6.16 4.33
CA PRO A 391 4.95 -5.06 4.14
C PRO A 391 3.87 -5.33 3.07
N GLY A 392 4.22 -5.99 1.97
CA GLY A 392 3.28 -6.28 0.89
C GLY A 392 2.21 -7.31 1.24
N PHE A 393 2.45 -8.21 2.20
CA PHE A 393 1.45 -9.16 2.68
C PHE A 393 0.28 -8.44 3.37
N HIS A 394 0.56 -7.38 4.14
CA HIS A 394 -0.49 -6.61 4.80
C HIS A 394 -1.47 -6.03 3.78
N GLU A 395 -0.92 -5.30 2.80
CA GLU A 395 -1.69 -4.64 1.75
C GLU A 395 -2.43 -5.65 0.85
N ALA A 396 -1.85 -6.85 0.62
CA ALA A 396 -2.46 -7.85 -0.25
C ALA A 396 -3.72 -8.49 0.34
N VAL A 397 -3.78 -8.67 1.66
CA VAL A 397 -4.89 -9.38 2.31
C VAL A 397 -6.22 -8.66 2.12
N GLY A 398 -6.22 -7.34 2.30
CA GLY A 398 -7.40 -6.50 2.02
C GLY A 398 -7.81 -6.56 0.56
N ASP A 399 -6.83 -6.46 -0.34
CA ASP A 399 -7.08 -6.41 -1.78
C ASP A 399 -7.63 -7.71 -2.38
N VAL A 400 -7.27 -8.88 -1.83
CA VAL A 400 -7.82 -10.17 -2.29
C VAL A 400 -9.33 -10.24 -2.09
N LEU A 401 -9.83 -9.66 -1.00
CA LEU A 401 -11.26 -9.65 -0.72
C LEU A 401 -11.97 -8.62 -1.60
N SER A 402 -11.37 -7.45 -1.78
CA SER A 402 -11.86 -6.45 -2.72
C SER A 402 -11.98 -7.01 -4.15
N LEU A 403 -11.06 -7.88 -4.59
CA LEU A 403 -11.18 -8.59 -5.88
C LEU A 403 -12.45 -9.44 -5.94
N SER A 404 -12.74 -10.24 -4.91
CA SER A 404 -13.95 -11.08 -4.84
C SER A 404 -15.23 -10.24 -4.83
N VAL A 405 -15.25 -9.19 -3.98
CA VAL A 405 -16.40 -8.30 -3.80
C VAL A 405 -16.70 -7.47 -5.06
N SER A 406 -15.68 -7.18 -5.87
CA SER A 406 -15.82 -6.44 -7.13
C SER A 406 -16.46 -7.25 -8.26
N THR A 407 -16.59 -8.57 -8.10
CA THR A 407 -17.12 -9.42 -9.16
C THR A 407 -18.63 -9.21 -9.34
N PRO A 408 -19.15 -9.26 -10.59
CA PRO A 408 -20.57 -9.29 -10.83
C PRO A 408 -21.28 -10.39 -10.04
N LYS A 409 -20.67 -11.57 -9.92
CA LYS A 409 -21.19 -12.70 -9.12
C LYS A 409 -21.48 -12.29 -7.66
N HIS A 410 -20.54 -11.64 -6.99
CA HIS A 410 -20.73 -11.21 -5.61
C HIS A 410 -21.74 -10.07 -5.50
N LEU A 411 -21.66 -9.07 -6.39
CA LEU A 411 -22.56 -7.92 -6.38
C LEU A 411 -24.03 -8.32 -6.65
N GLU A 412 -24.28 -9.33 -7.49
CA GLU A 412 -25.61 -9.93 -7.66
C GLU A 412 -26.05 -10.68 -6.40
N ARG A 413 -25.16 -11.46 -5.77
CA ARG A 413 -25.45 -12.21 -4.52
C ARG A 413 -25.93 -11.28 -3.41
N VAL A 414 -25.29 -10.12 -3.24
CA VAL A 414 -25.67 -9.14 -2.21
C VAL A 414 -26.78 -8.18 -2.66
N GLY A 415 -27.32 -8.35 -3.87
CA GLY A 415 -28.47 -7.59 -4.38
C GLY A 415 -28.15 -6.18 -4.87
N LEU A 416 -26.87 -5.84 -5.07
CA LEU A 416 -26.41 -4.53 -5.56
C LEU A 416 -26.32 -4.46 -7.09
N LEU A 417 -26.18 -5.60 -7.76
CA LEU A 417 -26.22 -5.68 -9.22
C LEU A 417 -27.46 -6.44 -9.68
N LYS A 418 -28.22 -5.87 -10.61
CA LYS A 418 -29.50 -6.41 -11.09
C LYS A 418 -29.51 -6.53 -12.61
N ASN A 419 -30.08 -7.61 -13.12
CA ASN A 419 -30.27 -7.85 -14.56
C ASN A 419 -28.97 -7.75 -15.40
N TYR A 420 -27.82 -8.07 -14.80
CA TYR A 420 -26.54 -8.03 -15.50
C TYR A 420 -26.42 -9.20 -16.48
N VAL A 421 -26.11 -8.90 -17.73
CA VAL A 421 -25.86 -9.93 -18.76
C VAL A 421 -24.35 -10.07 -18.90
N SER A 422 -23.80 -11.12 -18.31
CA SER A 422 -22.37 -11.46 -18.41
C SER A 422 -22.05 -12.10 -19.77
N ASP A 423 -22.08 -11.29 -20.82
CA ASP A 423 -21.55 -11.68 -22.13
C ASP A 423 -20.07 -11.29 -22.27
N ASN A 424 -19.45 -11.68 -23.39
CA ASN A 424 -18.03 -11.42 -23.63
C ASN A 424 -17.69 -9.92 -23.65
N GLU A 425 -18.58 -9.06 -24.14
CA GLU A 425 -18.32 -7.61 -24.19
C GLU A 425 -18.37 -7.01 -22.78
N ALA A 426 -19.35 -7.39 -21.97
CA ALA A 426 -19.45 -6.99 -20.56
C ALA A 426 -18.25 -7.51 -19.74
N ARG A 427 -17.80 -8.75 -20.00
CA ARG A 427 -16.59 -9.32 -19.39
C ARG A 427 -15.33 -8.53 -19.74
N ILE A 428 -15.15 -8.14 -21.00
CA ILE A 428 -14.01 -7.31 -21.42
C ILE A 428 -14.07 -5.92 -20.78
N ASN A 429 -15.25 -5.30 -20.69
CA ASN A 429 -15.42 -4.05 -19.95
C ASN A 429 -14.99 -4.20 -18.47
N GLN A 430 -15.40 -5.28 -17.80
CA GLN A 430 -15.03 -5.56 -16.42
C GLN A 430 -13.52 -5.77 -16.25
N LEU A 431 -12.91 -6.63 -17.07
CA LEU A 431 -11.47 -6.85 -17.05
C LEU A 431 -10.69 -5.57 -17.33
N PHE A 432 -11.15 -4.75 -18.28
CA PHE A 432 -10.53 -3.48 -18.60
C PHE A 432 -10.63 -2.50 -17.42
N LEU A 433 -11.80 -2.39 -16.78
CA LEU A 433 -11.98 -1.62 -15.55
C LEU A 433 -11.00 -2.08 -14.45
N THR A 434 -10.90 -3.39 -14.20
CA THR A 434 -9.93 -3.91 -13.22
C THR A 434 -8.48 -3.61 -13.63
N ALA A 435 -8.15 -3.63 -14.92
CA ALA A 435 -6.81 -3.31 -15.42
C ALA A 435 -6.46 -1.83 -15.21
N LEU A 436 -7.45 -0.92 -15.35
CA LEU A 436 -7.30 0.51 -15.05
C LEU A 436 -7.06 0.78 -13.57
N ASP A 437 -7.28 -0.17 -12.67
CA ASP A 437 -6.87 -0.05 -11.26
C ASP A 437 -5.59 -0.83 -10.97
N LYS A 438 -5.47 -2.06 -11.49
CA LYS A 438 -4.44 -3.01 -11.03
C LYS A 438 -3.21 -3.05 -11.92
N ILE A 439 -3.35 -3.03 -13.24
CA ILE A 439 -2.20 -3.07 -14.16
C ILE A 439 -1.50 -1.71 -14.24
N VAL A 440 -2.27 -0.62 -14.32
CA VAL A 440 -1.69 0.73 -14.48
C VAL A 440 -1.00 1.25 -13.23
N PHE A 441 -1.35 0.69 -12.07
CA PHE A 441 -0.77 1.07 -10.78
C PHE A 441 0.63 0.49 -10.57
N LEU A 442 0.97 -0.65 -11.18
CA LEU A 442 2.29 -1.29 -11.05
C LEU A 442 3.46 -0.35 -11.41
N PRO A 443 3.51 0.28 -12.62
CA PRO A 443 4.57 1.23 -12.93
C PRO A 443 4.54 2.46 -12.03
N PHE A 444 3.36 2.91 -11.59
CA PHE A 444 3.25 4.01 -10.63
C PHE A 444 3.96 3.66 -9.33
N ALA A 445 3.58 2.54 -8.71
CA ALA A 445 4.11 2.09 -7.43
C ALA A 445 5.62 1.86 -7.49
N PHE A 446 6.11 1.28 -8.59
CA PHE A 446 7.54 1.05 -8.76
C PHE A 446 8.34 2.36 -8.80
N THR A 447 7.86 3.37 -9.52
CA THR A 447 8.57 4.65 -9.64
C THR A 447 8.64 5.44 -8.34
N MET A 448 7.66 5.31 -7.44
CA MET A 448 7.67 6.01 -6.15
C MET A 448 8.91 5.64 -5.34
N ASP A 449 9.20 4.35 -5.24
CA ASP A 449 10.34 3.88 -4.47
C ASP A 449 11.64 3.85 -5.26
N LYS A 450 11.63 3.60 -6.58
CA LYS A 450 12.81 3.86 -7.41
C LYS A 450 13.32 5.30 -7.26
N TYR A 451 12.41 6.27 -7.26
CA TYR A 451 12.76 7.67 -7.03
C TYR A 451 13.36 7.89 -5.64
N ARG A 452 12.67 7.45 -4.58
CA ARG A 452 13.15 7.64 -3.19
C ARG A 452 14.46 6.92 -2.93
N TRP A 453 14.64 5.71 -3.46
CA TRP A 453 15.91 4.99 -3.39
C TRP A 453 17.03 5.76 -4.06
N ALA A 454 16.81 6.31 -5.25
CA ALA A 454 17.82 7.13 -5.93
C ALA A 454 18.24 8.34 -5.07
N LEU A 455 17.29 8.98 -4.36
CA LEU A 455 17.61 10.07 -3.44
C LEU A 455 18.40 9.59 -2.22
N PHE A 456 17.97 8.50 -1.58
CA PHE A 456 18.65 7.93 -0.40
C PHE A 456 20.07 7.44 -0.74
N ARG A 457 20.24 6.81 -1.91
CA ARG A 457 21.52 6.34 -2.45
C ARG A 457 22.42 7.48 -2.94
N GLY A 458 21.92 8.72 -2.96
CA GLY A 458 22.67 9.90 -3.45
C GLY A 458 22.97 9.85 -4.94
N GLN A 459 22.10 9.22 -5.73
CA GLN A 459 22.25 9.05 -7.19
C GLN A 459 21.68 10.23 -7.99
N ALA A 460 20.92 11.12 -7.36
CA ALA A 460 20.40 12.35 -7.97
C ALA A 460 20.83 13.57 -7.16
N ASP A 461 21.45 14.54 -7.82
CA ASP A 461 21.84 15.81 -7.21
C ASP A 461 20.60 16.62 -6.79
N LYS A 462 20.68 17.33 -5.66
CA LYS A 462 19.57 18.15 -5.13
C LYS A 462 19.00 19.15 -6.14
N SER A 463 19.80 19.58 -7.12
CA SER A 463 19.39 20.48 -8.20
C SER A 463 18.58 19.81 -9.32
N GLU A 464 18.41 18.49 -9.30
CA GLU A 464 17.76 17.71 -10.36
C GLU A 464 16.61 16.84 -9.82
N TRP A 465 16.25 16.98 -8.54
CA TRP A 465 15.28 16.11 -7.88
C TRP A 465 13.91 16.12 -8.57
N ASN A 466 13.42 17.28 -9.02
CA ASN A 466 12.08 17.33 -9.60
C ASN A 466 12.04 16.70 -11.01
N CYS A 467 13.05 16.99 -11.83
CA CYS A 467 13.17 16.37 -13.15
C CYS A 467 13.44 14.87 -13.07
N ALA A 468 14.23 14.41 -12.09
CA ALA A 468 14.45 12.98 -11.86
C ALA A 468 13.15 12.24 -11.52
N PHE A 469 12.26 12.86 -10.72
CA PHE A 469 10.93 12.34 -10.45
C PHE A 469 10.11 12.20 -11.74
N TRP A 470 9.98 13.28 -12.51
CA TRP A 470 9.15 13.27 -13.73
C TRP A 470 9.70 12.36 -14.83
N LYS A 471 11.03 12.24 -14.95
CA LYS A 471 11.68 11.30 -15.87
C LYS A 471 11.28 9.85 -15.58
N LEU A 472 11.27 9.44 -14.31
CA LEU A 472 10.82 8.09 -13.92
C LEU A 472 9.33 7.89 -14.22
N ARG A 473 8.48 8.90 -13.95
CA ARG A 473 7.04 8.84 -14.28
C ARG A 473 6.80 8.69 -15.77
N GLU A 474 7.55 9.40 -16.61
CA GLU A 474 7.46 9.30 -18.07
C GLU A 474 7.99 7.94 -18.57
N GLU A 475 9.16 7.50 -18.10
CA GLU A 475 9.81 6.26 -18.57
C GLU A 475 8.96 5.01 -18.31
N TYR A 476 8.47 4.86 -17.08
CA TYR A 476 7.74 3.65 -16.66
C TYR A 476 6.24 3.77 -16.95
N SER A 477 5.62 4.92 -16.67
CA SER A 477 4.18 5.11 -16.83
C SER A 477 3.76 5.86 -18.11
N GLY A 478 4.68 6.46 -18.86
CA GLY A 478 4.31 7.23 -20.06
C GLY A 478 3.28 8.34 -19.78
N ILE A 479 3.41 9.01 -18.63
CA ILE A 479 2.57 10.15 -18.24
C ILE A 479 3.42 11.41 -18.08
N GLU A 480 2.80 12.58 -18.21
CA GLU A 480 3.46 13.87 -18.02
C GLU A 480 2.55 14.89 -17.28
N PRO A 481 3.14 15.89 -16.59
CA PRO A 481 2.40 17.02 -16.04
C PRO A 481 1.60 17.80 -17.09
N PRO A 482 0.47 18.43 -16.73
CA PRO A 482 -0.32 19.25 -17.65
C PRO A 482 0.30 20.62 -17.97
N VAL A 483 1.39 20.99 -17.29
CA VAL A 483 2.12 22.24 -17.43
C VAL A 483 3.62 21.97 -17.32
N VAL A 484 4.45 22.82 -17.94
CA VAL A 484 5.91 22.70 -17.81
C VAL A 484 6.31 22.89 -16.35
N ARG A 485 6.98 21.89 -15.77
CA ARG A 485 7.57 21.93 -14.43
C ARG A 485 9.07 22.21 -14.51
N THR A 486 9.63 22.74 -13.44
CA THR A 486 11.04 23.11 -13.33
C THR A 486 11.60 22.67 -11.98
N GLU A 487 12.89 22.89 -11.77
CA GLU A 487 13.53 22.68 -10.46
C GLU A 487 13.18 23.76 -9.42
N LYS A 488 12.36 24.76 -9.77
CA LYS A 488 11.73 25.64 -8.78
C LYS A 488 10.53 24.95 -8.12
N ASP A 489 9.97 23.96 -8.79
CA ASP A 489 8.90 23.12 -8.30
C ASP A 489 9.49 21.89 -7.59
N PHE A 490 8.71 21.24 -6.73
CA PHE A 490 9.12 19.99 -6.09
C PHE A 490 7.89 19.11 -5.85
N ASP A 491 7.64 18.19 -6.77
CA ASP A 491 6.32 17.60 -6.97
C ASP A 491 6.12 16.27 -6.23
N ALA A 492 7.19 15.56 -5.87
CA ALA A 492 7.10 14.25 -5.23
C ALA A 492 6.28 14.25 -3.90
N PRO A 493 6.44 15.23 -2.98
CA PRO A 493 5.65 15.28 -1.75
C PRO A 493 4.15 15.57 -1.96
N ALA A 494 3.73 15.94 -3.17
CA ALA A 494 2.32 16.02 -3.50
C ALA A 494 1.62 14.64 -3.47
N LYS A 495 2.35 13.53 -3.29
CA LYS A 495 1.80 12.23 -2.91
C LYS A 495 1.90 12.02 -1.40
N TYR A 496 0.77 11.65 -0.77
CA TYR A 496 0.65 11.46 0.69
C TYR A 496 1.81 10.64 1.29
N HIS A 497 2.06 9.45 0.74
CA HIS A 497 3.09 8.52 1.23
C HIS A 497 4.51 9.07 1.17
N VAL A 498 4.79 10.03 0.29
CA VAL A 498 6.09 10.71 0.23
C VAL A 498 6.18 11.75 1.36
N SER A 499 5.12 12.52 1.59
CA SER A 499 5.04 13.49 2.71
C SER A 499 4.97 12.83 4.10
N ALA A 500 4.38 11.63 4.18
CA ALA A 500 4.17 10.88 5.42
C ALA A 500 5.23 9.79 5.67
N ASP A 501 6.28 9.72 4.86
CA ASP A 501 7.37 8.72 5.00
C ASP A 501 6.88 7.26 5.08
N VAL A 502 5.92 6.92 4.22
CA VAL A 502 5.40 5.55 4.10
C VAL A 502 6.04 4.91 2.87
N GLU A 503 6.82 3.84 3.07
CA GLU A 503 7.40 3.02 1.99
C GLU A 503 6.30 2.56 1.00
N TYR A 504 6.58 2.53 -0.31
CA TYR A 504 5.55 2.34 -1.35
C TYR A 504 5.66 1.00 -2.07
N LEU A 505 6.82 0.33 -2.01
CA LEU A 505 7.04 -0.98 -2.62
C LEU A 505 6.04 -2.02 -2.08
N ARG A 506 5.55 -1.85 -0.84
CA ARG A 506 4.47 -2.67 -0.27
C ARG A 506 3.28 -2.81 -1.21
N TYR A 507 2.92 -1.74 -1.93
CA TYR A 507 1.80 -1.76 -2.85
C TYR A 507 2.15 -2.47 -4.17
N LEU A 508 3.38 -2.32 -4.68
CA LEU A 508 3.83 -3.08 -5.84
C LEU A 508 3.84 -4.59 -5.55
N VAL A 509 4.42 -4.98 -4.42
CA VAL A 509 4.44 -6.37 -3.95
C VAL A 509 3.02 -6.89 -3.76
N SER A 510 2.16 -6.11 -3.09
CA SER A 510 0.74 -6.44 -2.91
C SER A 510 0.02 -6.70 -4.21
N PHE A 511 0.18 -5.82 -5.21
CA PHE A 511 -0.49 -5.96 -6.50
C PHE A 511 -0.01 -7.16 -7.31
N ILE A 512 1.15 -7.74 -6.98
CA ILE A 512 1.62 -9.01 -7.55
C ILE A 512 1.07 -10.20 -6.74
N ILE A 513 1.29 -10.23 -5.42
CA ILE A 513 0.98 -11.39 -4.58
C ILE A 513 -0.52 -11.55 -4.30
N GLN A 514 -1.31 -10.46 -4.35
CA GLN A 514 -2.76 -10.55 -4.19
C GLN A 514 -3.38 -11.48 -5.25
N PHE A 515 -2.86 -11.50 -6.48
CA PHE A 515 -3.36 -12.43 -7.51
C PHE A 515 -2.92 -13.88 -7.26
N GLN A 516 -1.75 -14.11 -6.65
CA GLN A 516 -1.32 -15.45 -6.23
C GLN A 516 -2.23 -15.99 -5.11
N PHE A 517 -2.53 -15.14 -4.12
CA PHE A 517 -3.46 -15.47 -3.04
C PHE A 517 -4.87 -15.69 -3.58
N TYR A 518 -5.38 -14.77 -4.38
CA TYR A 518 -6.73 -14.85 -4.96
C TYR A 518 -6.89 -16.11 -5.82
N LYS A 519 -5.95 -16.40 -6.73
CA LYS A 519 -5.95 -17.64 -7.52
C LYS A 519 -6.03 -18.88 -6.63
N SER A 520 -5.18 -18.96 -5.61
CA SER A 520 -5.12 -20.14 -4.72
C SER A 520 -6.38 -20.29 -3.87
N ALA A 521 -6.94 -19.17 -3.38
CA ALA A 521 -8.21 -19.14 -2.67
C ALA A 521 -9.39 -19.56 -3.56
N CYS A 522 -9.43 -19.09 -4.80
CA CYS A 522 -10.45 -19.45 -5.78
C CYS A 522 -10.42 -20.93 -6.17
N ILE A 523 -9.22 -21.51 -6.37
CA ILE A 523 -9.06 -22.96 -6.60
C ILE A 523 -9.60 -23.73 -5.40
N THR A 524 -9.24 -23.30 -4.19
CA THR A 524 -9.64 -23.96 -2.94
C THR A 524 -11.14 -23.86 -2.67
N ALA A 525 -11.76 -22.75 -3.06
CA ALA A 525 -13.21 -22.54 -3.01
C ALA A 525 -13.97 -23.30 -4.13
N GLY A 526 -13.27 -23.87 -5.11
CA GLY A 526 -13.90 -24.49 -6.28
C GLY A 526 -14.50 -23.47 -7.27
N GLU A 527 -14.11 -22.20 -7.16
CA GLU A 527 -14.64 -21.08 -7.95
C GLU A 527 -13.78 -20.76 -9.18
N TYR A 528 -12.58 -21.34 -9.26
CA TYR A 528 -11.69 -21.23 -10.42
C TYR A 528 -11.12 -22.60 -10.80
N VAL A 529 -11.26 -22.96 -12.07
CA VAL A 529 -10.65 -24.16 -12.65
C VAL A 529 -9.92 -23.76 -13.94
N PRO A 530 -8.58 -23.96 -14.02
CA PRO A 530 -7.83 -23.61 -15.21
C PRO A 530 -8.42 -24.25 -16.49
N ASN A 531 -8.55 -23.45 -17.54
CA ASN A 531 -9.10 -23.83 -18.85
C ASN A 531 -10.60 -24.17 -18.88
N GLN A 532 -11.38 -23.83 -17.85
CA GLN A 532 -12.85 -23.90 -17.90
C GLN A 532 -13.45 -22.50 -17.98
N THR A 533 -14.34 -22.29 -18.95
CA THR A 533 -14.96 -20.99 -19.21
C THR A 533 -16.05 -20.64 -18.21
N GLU A 534 -16.62 -21.64 -17.54
CA GLU A 534 -17.67 -21.51 -16.53
C GLU A 534 -17.14 -21.01 -15.18
N TYR A 535 -15.84 -21.24 -14.92
CA TYR A 535 -15.15 -20.87 -13.67
C TYR A 535 -13.93 -19.98 -13.95
N PRO A 536 -14.12 -18.78 -14.53
CA PRO A 536 -13.02 -17.87 -14.82
C PRO A 536 -12.54 -17.15 -13.55
N LEU A 537 -11.25 -16.84 -13.49
CA LEU A 537 -10.65 -16.21 -12.31
C LEU A 537 -11.24 -14.80 -12.05
N ASP A 538 -11.56 -14.06 -13.11
CA ASP A 538 -12.15 -12.71 -13.07
C ASP A 538 -13.61 -12.66 -12.59
N ASN A 539 -14.25 -13.81 -12.29
CA ASN A 539 -15.60 -13.87 -11.71
C ASN A 539 -15.68 -14.86 -10.52
N CYS A 540 -14.56 -15.08 -9.83
CA CYS A 540 -14.50 -15.89 -8.61
C CYS A 540 -15.07 -15.13 -7.39
N ASP A 541 -15.88 -15.79 -6.57
CA ASP A 541 -16.39 -15.22 -5.31
C ASP A 541 -16.10 -16.18 -4.16
N ILE A 542 -15.10 -15.86 -3.32
CA ILE A 542 -14.69 -16.73 -2.19
C ILE A 542 -15.59 -16.59 -0.95
N TYR A 543 -16.66 -15.78 -1.01
CA TYR A 543 -17.63 -15.63 0.07
C TYR A 543 -18.20 -16.99 0.50
N GLY A 544 -18.18 -17.27 1.81
CA GLY A 544 -18.67 -18.52 2.40
C GLY A 544 -17.71 -19.72 2.33
N SER A 545 -16.54 -19.60 1.68
CA SER A 545 -15.56 -20.69 1.59
C SER A 545 -14.71 -20.76 2.85
N LYS A 546 -15.05 -21.70 3.74
CA LYS A 546 -14.28 -21.96 4.98
C LYS A 546 -12.91 -22.56 4.68
N GLU A 547 -12.80 -23.33 3.60
CA GLU A 547 -11.56 -23.91 3.12
C GLU A 547 -10.60 -22.82 2.67
N ALA A 548 -11.06 -21.82 1.91
CA ALA A 548 -10.25 -20.65 1.55
C ALA A 548 -9.90 -19.82 2.80
N GLY A 549 -10.86 -19.59 3.70
CA GLY A 549 -10.59 -18.93 4.98
C GLY A 549 -9.53 -19.63 5.83
N LYS A 550 -9.43 -20.96 5.78
CA LYS A 550 -8.38 -21.70 6.47
C LYS A 550 -6.98 -21.40 5.92
N LEU A 551 -6.84 -21.17 4.61
CA LEU A 551 -5.57 -20.75 4.02
C LEU A 551 -5.14 -19.39 4.56
N PHE A 552 -6.06 -18.42 4.60
CA PHE A 552 -5.81 -17.13 5.22
C PHE A 552 -5.42 -17.29 6.70
N GLU A 553 -6.21 -18.00 7.51
CA GLU A 553 -5.89 -18.21 8.93
C GLU A 553 -4.47 -18.79 9.13
N ASN A 554 -4.08 -19.79 8.32
CA ASN A 554 -2.76 -20.43 8.40
C ASN A 554 -1.62 -19.45 8.10
N MET A 555 -1.77 -18.58 7.10
CA MET A 555 -0.75 -17.58 6.74
C MET A 555 -0.76 -16.40 7.72
N LEU A 556 -1.93 -15.84 8.02
CA LEU A 556 -2.07 -14.61 8.80
C LEU A 556 -1.71 -14.80 10.26
N SER A 557 -2.00 -15.97 10.84
CA SER A 557 -1.66 -16.27 12.25
C SER A 557 -0.15 -16.33 12.51
N LEU A 558 0.68 -16.50 11.47
CA LEU A 558 2.14 -16.48 11.60
C LEU A 558 2.66 -15.08 11.93
N GLY A 559 1.97 -14.01 11.53
CA GLY A 559 2.52 -12.66 11.54
C GLY A 559 3.91 -12.64 10.87
N ALA A 560 4.88 -12.02 11.51
CA ALA A 560 6.28 -12.03 11.07
C ALA A 560 7.15 -13.11 11.74
N SER A 561 6.57 -14.16 12.34
CA SER A 561 7.32 -15.22 13.05
C SER A 561 8.19 -16.09 12.14
N LYS A 562 7.91 -16.08 10.84
CA LYS A 562 8.68 -16.77 9.80
C LYS A 562 9.05 -15.81 8.67
N PRO A 563 10.15 -16.06 7.93
CA PRO A 563 10.40 -15.39 6.66
C PRO A 563 9.20 -15.51 5.72
N TRP A 564 8.92 -14.46 4.94
CA TRP A 564 7.73 -14.41 4.07
C TRP A 564 7.58 -15.59 3.08
N PRO A 565 8.63 -16.26 2.55
CA PRO A 565 8.45 -17.43 1.70
C PRO A 565 7.77 -18.60 2.43
N ASP A 566 7.97 -18.74 3.74
CA ASP A 566 7.30 -19.76 4.56
C ASP A 566 5.83 -19.40 4.79
N ALA A 567 5.50 -18.10 4.88
CA ALA A 567 4.12 -17.63 4.99
C ALA A 567 3.34 -17.83 3.68
N LEU A 568 3.97 -17.58 2.53
CA LEU A 568 3.41 -17.93 1.21
C LEU A 568 3.20 -19.45 1.09
N GLU A 569 4.17 -20.25 1.52
CA GLU A 569 4.07 -21.71 1.47
C GLU A 569 2.93 -22.23 2.36
N ALA A 570 2.70 -21.62 3.52
CA ALA A 570 1.57 -21.93 4.38
C ALA A 570 0.20 -21.61 3.75
N PHE A 571 0.16 -20.70 2.75
CA PHE A 571 -1.05 -20.35 2.02
C PHE A 571 -1.30 -21.25 0.80
N ASN A 572 -0.30 -21.44 -0.07
CA ASN A 572 -0.50 -22.15 -1.35
C ASN A 572 0.60 -23.17 -1.71
N GLY A 573 1.60 -23.37 -0.86
CA GLY A 573 2.73 -24.27 -1.14
C GLY A 573 3.82 -23.68 -2.05
N GLU A 574 3.68 -22.43 -2.51
CA GLU A 574 4.70 -21.72 -3.27
C GLU A 574 5.63 -20.93 -2.33
N ARG A 575 6.84 -20.59 -2.80
CA ARG A 575 7.85 -19.87 -2.00
C ARG A 575 8.42 -18.64 -2.70
N THR A 576 7.90 -18.29 -3.87
CA THR A 576 8.46 -17.26 -4.76
C THR A 576 7.37 -16.29 -5.17
N MET A 577 7.63 -14.99 -5.10
CA MET A 577 6.74 -14.00 -5.72
C MET A 577 6.77 -14.16 -7.24
N THR A 578 5.61 -14.20 -7.90
CA THR A 578 5.55 -14.34 -9.36
C THR A 578 4.41 -13.52 -9.99
N GLY A 579 4.70 -12.93 -11.16
CA GLY A 579 3.71 -12.24 -12.00
C GLY A 579 2.76 -13.17 -12.77
N LYS A 580 2.90 -14.50 -12.65
CA LYS A 580 2.08 -15.46 -13.42
C LYS A 580 0.58 -15.34 -13.15
N ALA A 581 0.20 -15.21 -11.88
CA ALA A 581 -1.23 -15.18 -11.51
C ALA A 581 -1.93 -13.91 -12.00
N ILE A 582 -1.26 -12.75 -11.92
CA ILE A 582 -1.81 -11.50 -12.47
C ILE A 582 -1.86 -11.54 -14.00
N ALA A 583 -0.83 -12.06 -14.67
CA ALA A 583 -0.86 -12.25 -16.12
C ALA A 583 -2.01 -13.16 -16.56
N GLU A 584 -2.25 -14.25 -15.83
CA GLU A 584 -3.34 -15.20 -16.09
C GLU A 584 -4.73 -14.58 -15.87
N TYR A 585 -4.89 -13.72 -14.86
CA TYR A 585 -6.13 -12.97 -14.64
C TYR A 585 -6.48 -12.08 -15.83
N PHE A 586 -5.49 -11.37 -16.39
CA PHE A 586 -5.69 -10.41 -17.48
C PHE A 586 -5.49 -10.99 -18.88
N GLU A 587 -5.21 -12.28 -19.01
CA GLU A 587 -4.97 -12.92 -20.31
C GLU A 587 -6.11 -12.70 -21.32
N PRO A 588 -7.41 -12.81 -20.96
CA PRO A 588 -8.49 -12.55 -21.91
C PRO A 588 -8.49 -11.09 -22.40
N LEU A 589 -8.12 -10.14 -21.53
CA LEU A 589 -8.01 -8.73 -21.90
C LEU A 589 -6.79 -8.48 -22.79
N ARG A 590 -5.63 -9.09 -22.49
CA ARG A 590 -4.42 -9.00 -23.31
C ARG A 590 -4.70 -9.44 -24.75
N VAL A 591 -5.33 -10.61 -24.91
CA VAL A 591 -5.72 -11.15 -26.23
C VAL A 591 -6.65 -10.19 -26.97
N TRP A 592 -7.64 -9.61 -26.29
CA TRP A 592 -8.55 -8.65 -26.90
C TRP A 592 -7.85 -7.34 -27.30
N LEU A 593 -7.02 -6.77 -26.42
CA LEU A 593 -6.28 -5.53 -26.67
C LEU A 593 -5.33 -5.69 -27.86
N GLU A 594 -4.61 -6.80 -27.95
CA GLU A 594 -3.72 -7.09 -29.08
C GLU A 594 -4.49 -7.20 -30.40
N ALA A 595 -5.68 -7.79 -30.40
CA ALA A 595 -6.51 -7.89 -31.60
C ALA A 595 -7.01 -6.51 -32.06
N VAL A 596 -7.30 -5.59 -31.13
CA VAL A 596 -7.77 -4.22 -31.44
C VAL A 596 -6.61 -3.27 -31.80
N ALA A 597 -5.44 -3.44 -31.19
CA ALA A 597 -4.29 -2.56 -31.39
C ALA A 597 -3.69 -2.61 -32.79
N VAL A 598 -3.86 -3.73 -33.52
CA VAL A 598 -3.40 -3.94 -34.91
C VAL A 598 -3.99 -2.91 -35.88
N GLU A 599 -5.10 -2.25 -35.54
CA GLU A 599 -5.70 -1.23 -36.41
C GLU A 599 -5.31 0.23 -36.07
N SER A 600 -4.67 0.54 -34.92
CA SER A 600 -4.45 1.97 -34.59
C SER A 600 -3.33 2.42 -33.62
N LEU A 601 -2.65 1.60 -32.80
CA LEU A 601 -2.13 2.16 -31.53
C LEU A 601 -0.72 1.87 -31.01
N CYS A 602 -0.02 0.84 -31.45
CA CYS A 602 1.25 0.44 -30.81
C CYS A 602 2.46 0.60 -31.74
N HIS A 603 2.82 1.82 -32.12
CA HIS A 603 4.14 2.13 -32.67
C HIS A 603 4.78 3.34 -31.97
N GLN A 604 5.97 3.10 -31.41
CA GLN A 604 6.98 4.02 -30.86
C GLN A 604 6.72 4.60 -29.46
N ARG A 605 7.26 3.94 -28.41
CA ARG A 605 7.73 4.62 -27.20
C ARG A 605 9.13 5.20 -27.48
N TYR A 606 9.20 6.53 -27.50
CA TYR A 606 10.35 7.41 -27.26
C TYR A 606 11.69 7.07 -27.93
N LYS A 607 11.82 7.41 -29.23
CA LYS A 607 13.09 7.90 -29.78
C LYS A 607 13.06 9.42 -29.72
N ASN A 608 13.58 10.01 -28.63
CA ASN A 608 14.18 11.35 -28.55
C ASN A 608 14.44 11.67 -27.06
N VAL A 609 15.63 11.30 -26.58
CA VAL A 609 16.27 11.98 -25.43
C VAL A 609 17.58 12.50 -25.96
N ASP A 610 17.53 13.72 -26.48
CA ASP A 610 18.67 14.61 -26.76
C ASP A 610 18.16 16.02 -26.48
N LEU A 611 18.33 16.50 -25.25
CA LEU A 611 18.61 17.89 -24.86
C LEU A 611 19.07 17.95 -23.40
#